data_AF-A0A964V921-F1
#
_entry.id   AF-A0A964V921-F1
#
_cell.length_a   1.000
_cell.length_b   1.000
_cell.length_c   1.000
_cell.angle_alpha   90.00
_cell.angle_beta   90.00
_cell.angle_gamma   90.00
#
_symmetry.space_group_name_H-M   'P 1'
#
loop_
_entity.id
_entity.type
_entity.pdbx_description
1 polymer ?
#
loop_
_entity_poly.entity_id
_entity_poly.type
_entity_poly.pdbx_seq_one_letter_code
_entity_poly.pdbx_strand_id
1 'polypeptide(L)'
;MTSRLPDNAGRRPERDPLVPDGPLALEASWNASTVARCILAEGIGAKASHHAGTFACNAALFLTLRNAPPGTAVGFLHVPHLGWPVGPRIGRLVRAVEIALDALRGSHPAR
;
A
#
# COMPACT_ATOMS: atom_id res chain seq x y z
N MET A 1 -11.05 -3.29 -12.16
CA MET A 1 -11.47 -2.62 -10.91
C MET A 1 -12.88 -3.06 -10.60
N THR A 2 -13.15 -3.44 -9.36
CA THR A 2 -14.49 -3.88 -8.95
C THR A 2 -14.73 -3.44 -7.53
N SER A 3 -15.87 -2.79 -7.28
CA SER A 3 -16.23 -2.36 -5.93
C SER A 3 -17.65 -2.76 -5.57
N ARG A 4 -17.83 -3.23 -4.32
CA ARG A 4 -19.16 -3.44 -3.74
C ARG A 4 -19.81 -2.13 -3.29
N LEU A 5 -19.01 -1.12 -2.95
CA LEU A 5 -19.46 0.18 -2.47
C LEU A 5 -19.11 1.27 -3.50
N PRO A 6 -19.95 2.31 -3.66
CA PRO A 6 -19.57 3.45 -4.50
C PRO A 6 -18.37 4.19 -3.90
N ASP A 7 -17.58 4.84 -4.75
CA ASP A 7 -16.64 5.87 -4.30
C ASP A 7 -17.39 7.11 -3.79
N ASN A 8 -16.66 8.10 -3.27
CA ASN A 8 -17.24 9.33 -2.76
C ASN A 8 -17.95 10.17 -3.85
N ALA A 9 -17.73 9.88 -5.13
CA ALA A 9 -18.41 10.52 -6.27
C ALA A 9 -19.58 9.66 -6.80
N GLY A 10 -19.96 8.59 -6.10
CA GLY A 10 -21.06 7.71 -6.49
C GLY A 10 -20.70 6.67 -7.55
N ARG A 11 -19.45 6.61 -8.02
CA ARG A 11 -19.06 5.66 -9.07
C ARG A 11 -18.90 4.27 -8.49
N ARG A 12 -19.44 3.27 -9.19
CA ARG A 12 -19.33 1.86 -8.83
C ARG A 12 -18.84 1.04 -10.02
N PRO A 13 -17.53 0.77 -10.12
CA PRO A 13 -16.97 -0.03 -11.21
C PRO A 13 -17.39 -1.51 -11.10
N GLU A 14 -17.80 -2.09 -12.22
CA GLU A 14 -18.32 -3.47 -12.32
C GLU A 14 -17.40 -4.37 -13.17
N ARG A 15 -16.11 -4.39 -12.82
CA ARG A 15 -15.01 -5.07 -13.55
C ARG A 15 -14.39 -4.26 -14.68
N ASP A 16 -14.42 -2.93 -14.58
CA ASP A 16 -13.80 -2.06 -15.57
C ASP A 16 -12.27 -2.10 -15.48
N PRO A 17 -11.52 -2.20 -16.59
CA PRO A 17 -10.07 -2.05 -16.55
C PRO A 17 -9.70 -0.65 -16.05
N LEU A 18 -8.63 -0.55 -15.25
CA LEU A 18 -8.11 0.77 -14.82
C LEU A 18 -7.53 1.52 -16.00
N VAL A 19 -6.92 0.80 -16.94
CA VAL A 19 -6.47 1.34 -18.21
C VAL A 19 -6.83 0.36 -19.32
N PRO A 20 -7.54 0.80 -20.37
CA PRO A 20 -7.80 -0.02 -21.56
C PRO A 20 -6.51 -0.61 -22.10
N ASP A 21 -6.54 -1.90 -22.43
CA ASP A 21 -5.42 -2.68 -22.97
C ASP A 21 -4.13 -2.64 -22.11
N GLY A 22 -4.25 -2.26 -20.84
CA GLY A 22 -3.16 -2.24 -19.89
C GLY A 22 -2.83 -3.62 -19.30
N PRO A 23 -1.69 -3.74 -18.61
CA PRO A 23 -1.34 -4.98 -17.93
C PRO A 23 -2.34 -5.29 -16.81
N LEU A 24 -2.55 -6.59 -16.55
CA LEU A 24 -3.47 -7.06 -15.48
C LEU A 24 -2.98 -6.68 -14.08
N ALA A 25 -1.66 -6.61 -13.89
CA ALA A 25 -1.02 -6.26 -12.64
C ALA A 25 0.29 -5.52 -12.91
N LEU A 26 0.70 -4.69 -11.94
CA LEU A 26 2.02 -4.08 -11.88
C LEU A 26 2.65 -4.46 -10.55
N GLU A 27 3.95 -4.75 -10.55
CA GLU A 27 4.69 -5.01 -9.33
C GLU A 27 5.03 -3.69 -8.64
N ALA A 28 4.83 -3.63 -7.32
CA ALA A 28 5.29 -2.48 -6.54
C ALA A 28 6.81 -2.43 -6.57
N SER A 29 7.40 -1.24 -6.72
CA SER A 29 8.84 -1.13 -6.91
C SER A 29 9.65 -1.25 -5.60
N TRP A 30 8.97 -1.39 -4.46
CA TRP A 30 9.58 -1.60 -3.15
C TRP A 30 9.50 -3.05 -2.69
N ASN A 31 10.45 -3.49 -1.87
CA ASN A 31 10.38 -4.81 -1.24
C ASN A 31 9.47 -4.76 0.01
N ALA A 32 8.18 -5.07 -0.18
CA ALA A 32 7.20 -5.06 0.90
C ALA A 32 7.54 -6.01 2.07
N SER A 33 8.24 -7.12 1.79
CA SER A 33 8.69 -8.07 2.82
C SER A 33 9.80 -7.47 3.68
N THR A 34 10.75 -6.76 3.07
CA THR A 34 11.77 -6.02 3.80
C THR A 34 11.14 -4.95 4.69
N VAL A 35 10.24 -4.13 4.12
CA VAL A 35 9.53 -3.08 4.87
C VAL A 35 8.75 -3.68 6.05
N ALA A 36 8.01 -4.76 5.83
CA ALA A 36 7.28 -5.44 6.91
C ALA A 36 8.22 -5.95 8.02
N ARG A 37 9.38 -6.51 7.67
CA ARG A 37 10.40 -6.93 8.65
C ARG A 37 10.95 -5.76 9.46
N CYS A 38 11.22 -4.61 8.85
CA CYS A 38 11.66 -3.41 9.56
C CYS A 38 10.62 -2.94 10.57
N ILE A 39 9.34 -2.93 10.19
CA ILE A 39 8.24 -2.55 11.09
C ILE A 39 8.10 -3.55 12.25
N LEU A 40 8.21 -4.85 11.95
CA LEU A 40 8.16 -5.93 12.95
C LEU A 40 9.31 -5.84 13.96
N ALA A 41 10.51 -5.45 13.53
CA ALA A 41 11.67 -5.29 14.42
C ALA A 41 11.44 -4.23 15.51
N GLU A 42 10.54 -3.28 15.29
CA GLU A 42 10.14 -2.23 16.24
C GLU A 42 8.90 -2.65 17.07
N GLY A 43 8.56 -3.95 17.02
CA GLY A 43 7.44 -4.57 17.72
C GLY A 43 6.07 -4.20 17.17
N ILE A 44 5.98 -3.59 15.99
CA ILE A 44 4.70 -3.21 15.36
C ILE A 44 4.27 -4.34 14.43
N GLY A 45 3.05 -4.84 14.61
CA GLY A 45 2.52 -5.90 13.75
C GLY A 45 2.40 -5.45 12.30
N ALA A 46 3.11 -6.12 11.41
CA ALA A 46 3.06 -5.90 9.96
C ALA A 46 3.23 -7.21 9.20
N LYS A 47 2.72 -7.25 7.98
CA LYS A 47 2.93 -8.36 7.04
C LYS A 47 2.99 -7.82 5.62
N ALA A 48 3.75 -8.49 4.75
CA ALA A 48 3.66 -8.23 3.32
C ALA A 48 2.25 -8.57 2.81
N SER A 49 1.74 -7.76 1.89
CA SER A 49 0.51 -8.03 1.16
C SER A 49 0.82 -8.08 -0.33
N HIS A 50 0.26 -9.06 -1.03
CA HIS A 50 0.40 -9.22 -2.47
C HIS A 50 -0.86 -8.78 -3.24
N HIS A 51 -1.84 -8.18 -2.55
CA HIS A 51 -3.07 -7.71 -3.15
C HIS A 51 -3.61 -6.47 -2.41
N ALA A 52 -3.74 -5.34 -3.11
CA ALA A 52 -4.23 -4.07 -2.54
C ALA A 52 -5.77 -3.94 -2.54
N GLY A 53 -6.48 -5.03 -2.86
CA GLY A 53 -7.93 -5.03 -3.06
C GLY A 53 -8.29 -4.71 -4.51
N THR A 54 -9.56 -4.43 -4.78
CA THR A 54 -10.06 -4.08 -6.12
C THR A 54 -10.73 -2.71 -6.17
N PHE A 55 -10.59 -1.92 -5.10
CA PHE A 55 -11.17 -0.58 -4.93
C PHE A 55 -10.13 0.53 -5.16
N ALA A 56 -10.39 1.73 -4.64
CA ALA A 56 -9.56 2.92 -4.84
C ALA A 56 -8.11 2.76 -4.39
N CYS A 57 -7.83 1.99 -3.33
CA CYS A 57 -6.45 1.71 -2.88
C CYS A 57 -5.61 1.05 -3.97
N ASN A 58 -6.17 0.01 -4.62
CA ASN A 58 -5.52 -0.65 -5.74
C ASN A 58 -5.40 0.26 -6.96
N ALA A 59 -6.44 1.05 -7.25
CA ALA A 59 -6.39 2.03 -8.33
C ALA A 59 -5.27 3.06 -8.12
N ALA A 60 -5.13 3.58 -6.90
CA ALA A 60 -4.07 4.52 -6.53
C ALA A 60 -2.68 3.91 -6.73
N LEU A 61 -2.44 2.68 -6.23
CA LEU A 61 -1.16 1.99 -6.42
C LEU A 61 -0.86 1.76 -7.92
N PHE A 62 -1.80 1.16 -8.66
CA PHE A 62 -1.60 0.81 -10.07
C PHE A 62 -1.34 2.04 -10.94
N LEU A 63 -2.16 3.09 -10.79
CA LEU A 63 -2.00 4.32 -11.57
C LEU A 63 -0.73 5.09 -11.18
N THR A 64 -0.33 5.06 -9.91
CA THR A 64 0.95 5.67 -9.49
C THR A 64 2.14 4.91 -10.09
N LEU A 65 2.16 3.59 -10.00
CA LEU A 65 3.22 2.76 -10.61
C LEU A 65 3.36 3.02 -12.11
N ARG A 66 2.24 3.12 -12.83
CA ARG A 66 2.24 3.34 -14.27
C ARG A 66 2.79 4.72 -14.67
N ASN A 67 2.45 5.75 -13.90
CA ASN A 67 2.73 7.14 -14.27
C ASN A 67 3.96 7.74 -13.56
N ALA A 68 4.56 7.01 -12.62
CA ALA A 68 5.76 7.47 -11.93
C ALA A 68 6.96 7.56 -12.89
N PRO A 69 7.82 8.60 -12.77
CA PRO A 69 9.05 8.68 -13.55
C PRO A 69 9.95 7.46 -13.31
N PRO A 70 10.75 7.04 -14.31
CA PRO A 70 11.72 5.96 -14.13
C PRO A 70 12.61 6.18 -12.91
N GLY A 71 12.81 5.12 -12.11
CA GLY A 71 13.61 5.17 -10.88
C GLY A 71 12.86 5.67 -9.63
N THR A 72 11.58 6.07 -9.75
CA THR A 72 10.77 6.45 -8.58
C THR A 72 10.33 5.21 -7.80
N ALA A 73 10.61 5.18 -6.50
CA ALA A 73 10.11 4.12 -5.64
C ALA A 73 8.62 4.32 -5.30
N VAL A 74 7.78 3.34 -5.59
CA VAL A 74 6.34 3.34 -5.37
C VAL A 74 5.92 2.08 -4.62
N GLY A 75 5.20 2.28 -3.51
CA GLY A 75 4.66 1.24 -2.66
C GLY A 75 3.28 1.62 -2.12
N PHE A 76 2.63 0.69 -1.43
CA PHE A 76 1.34 0.94 -0.77
C PHE A 76 1.28 0.24 0.59
N LEU A 77 0.93 1.00 1.63
CA LEU A 77 0.79 0.51 3.00
C LEU A 77 -0.64 0.70 3.49
N HIS A 78 -1.36 -0.41 3.67
CA HIS A 78 -2.65 -0.37 4.36
C HIS A 78 -2.42 -0.29 5.87
N VAL A 79 -3.15 0.60 6.54
CA VAL A 79 -3.20 0.66 8.01
C VAL A 79 -4.55 0.15 8.52
N PRO A 80 -4.59 -0.48 9.69
CA PRO A 80 -5.84 -0.87 10.34
C PRO A 80 -6.68 0.35 10.74
N HIS A 81 -7.98 0.15 10.90
CA HIS A 81 -8.90 1.18 11.35
C HIS A 81 -8.62 1.57 12.81
N LEU A 82 -8.57 2.88 13.09
CA LEU A 82 -8.27 3.43 14.42
C LEU A 82 -9.35 3.09 15.47
N GLY A 83 -10.60 2.93 15.06
CA GLY A 83 -11.72 2.61 15.94
C GLY A 83 -11.88 1.14 16.30
N TRP A 84 -10.95 0.27 15.89
CA TRP A 84 -11.01 -1.15 16.24
C TRP A 84 -10.70 -1.33 17.75
N PRO A 85 -11.47 -2.13 18.51
CA PRO A 85 -11.30 -2.25 19.97
C PRO A 85 -9.89 -2.64 20.42
N VAL A 86 -9.16 -3.37 19.57
CA VAL A 86 -7.77 -3.81 19.76
C VAL A 86 -6.83 -3.23 18.69
N GLY A 87 -7.20 -2.10 18.09
CA GLY A 87 -6.41 -1.43 17.06
C GLY A 87 -5.16 -0.75 17.64
N PRO A 88 -4.09 -0.58 16.84
CA PRO A 88 -2.91 0.15 17.28
C PRO A 88 -3.24 1.63 17.51
N ARG A 89 -2.60 2.23 18.51
CA ARG A 89 -2.64 3.68 18.72
C ARG A 89 -2.10 4.40 17.48
N ILE A 90 -2.65 5.57 17.15
CA ILE A 90 -2.22 6.37 15.98
C ILE A 90 -0.70 6.60 15.93
N GLY A 91 -0.05 6.85 17.06
CA GLY A 91 1.41 7.03 17.12
C GLY A 91 2.19 5.80 16.65
N ARG A 92 1.67 4.58 16.85
CA ARG A 92 2.28 3.34 16.33
C ARG A 92 2.10 3.22 14.82
N LEU A 93 0.99 3.71 14.27
CA LEU A 93 0.78 3.75 12.82
C LEU A 93 1.67 4.78 12.14
N VAL A 94 1.80 5.97 12.72
CA VAL A 94 2.74 7.01 12.23
C VAL A 94 4.16 6.45 12.24
N ARG A 95 4.60 5.84 13.34
CA ARG A 95 5.92 5.20 13.43
C ARG A 95 6.13 4.11 12.36
N ALA A 96 5.11 3.29 12.06
CA ALA A 96 5.20 2.29 11.00
C ALA A 96 5.42 2.92 9.61
N VAL A 97 4.77 4.06 9.33
CA VAL A 97 4.95 4.80 8.07
C VAL A 97 6.35 5.40 8.00
N GLU A 98 6.86 5.99 9.09
CA GLU A 98 8.24 6.50 9.15
C GLU A 98 9.26 5.40 8.85
N ILE A 99 9.14 4.23 9.49
CA ILE A 99 10.02 3.09 9.24
C ILE A 99 9.94 2.65 7.77
N ALA A 100 8.75 2.64 7.19
CA ALA A 100 8.57 2.28 5.78
C ALA A 100 9.27 3.28 4.84
N LEU A 101 9.24 4.57 5.16
CA LEU A 101 9.95 5.61 4.41
C LEU A 101 11.47 5.50 4.58
N ASP A 102 11.95 5.20 5.79
CA ASP A 102 13.38 4.99 6.04
C ASP A 102 13.92 3.75 5.32
N ALA A 103 13.14 2.68 5.29
CA ALA A 103 13.46 1.46 4.53
C ALA A 103 13.54 1.74 3.02
N LEU A 104 12.65 2.58 2.48
CA LEU A 104 12.68 3.03 1.09
C LEU A 104 13.92 3.87 0.75
N ARG A 105 14.42 4.65 1.70
CA ARG A 105 15.61 5.49 1.54
C ARG A 105 16.92 4.73 1.70
N GLY A 106 16.88 3.45 2.09
CA GLY A 106 18.07 2.67 2.44
C GLY A 106 18.67 3.05 3.80
N SER A 107 17.96 3.84 4.61
CA SER A 107 18.44 4.33 5.92
C SER A 107 18.15 3.37 7.07
N HIS A 108 17.39 2.30 6.83
CA HIS A 108 17.07 1.30 7.84
C HIS A 108 18.00 0.09 7.68
N PRO A 109 18.76 -0.31 8.72
CA PRO A 109 19.73 -1.39 8.59
C PRO A 109 19.02 -2.70 8.27
N ALA A 110 19.33 -3.26 7.10
CA ALA A 110 18.98 -4.63 6.77
C ALA A 110 19.76 -5.55 7.72
N ARG A 111 19.06 -6.15 8.68
CA ARG A 111 19.59 -7.28 9.46
C ARG A 111 19.40 -8.57 8.69
#